data_AF-A0A3Q1GPE9-F1
#
_entry.id   AF-A0A3Q1GPE9-F1
#
_cell.length_a   1.000
_cell.length_b   1.000
_cell.length_c   1.000
_cell.angle_alpha   90.00
_cell.angle_beta   90.00
_cell.angle_gamma   90.00
#
_symmetry.space_group_name_H-M   'P 1'
#
loop_
_entity.id
_entity.type
_entity.pdbx_description
1 polymer ?
#
loop_
_entity_poly.entity_id
_entity_poly.type
_entity_poly.pdbx_seq_one_letter_code
_entity_poly.pdbx_strand_id
1 'polypeptide(L)'
;MWEPVWASWFSRCLVLIISAHTSAVSSEGDLRPCDKTDYYYQYTECDGTGSRWRVAIPHNPGSCSDLPPPTRGTDCSFSCLAGKFLEMSTQQCTPCVAGSYSLGSGLRFDQWDAIPAGFTSLASFLDAGPNGEDIQACNSSSWTPQGVYLESNRDECTVSLVYAVHLEKQGSVSFTYQYPDNNIFFEFYVQNEQCQEMAQTDDQKWIKVTNNGEWDTHTVSLKSGTNILYWRTTGILVGGKMVKPVLLRNIQIEGVAYTSECFPCRPGWFSPNPGSSSCEPCPSNTYSVKGASSCTSCPEHHYSHEGWAECKVRPPCSEKDYFQIHTACDSEGKVSRTRTFHVSSTLTPFTLTRT
;
A
#
# COMPACT_ATOMS: atom_id res chain seq x y z
N MET A 1 -47.86 18.10 -68.07
CA MET A 1 -47.91 17.21 -69.26
C MET A 1 -47.23 15.92 -68.78
N TRP A 2 -47.89 14.95 -68.13
CA TRP A 2 -48.94 14.03 -68.66
C TRP A 2 -48.61 13.70 -70.11
N GLU A 3 -48.30 12.50 -70.57
CA GLU A 3 -48.43 11.09 -70.15
C GLU A 3 -47.68 10.28 -71.31
N PRO A 4 -47.83 8.97 -71.57
CA PRO A 4 -47.51 7.81 -70.71
C PRO A 4 -46.90 6.58 -71.50
N VAL A 5 -46.56 5.51 -70.76
CA VAL A 5 -46.69 4.03 -70.96
C VAL A 5 -46.26 3.42 -72.34
N TRP A 6 -45.49 2.33 -72.45
CA TRP A 6 -45.85 0.89 -72.41
C TRP A 6 -44.52 0.11 -72.59
N ALA A 7 -44.21 -0.97 -71.87
CA ALA A 7 -44.81 -2.27 -72.13
C ALA A 7 -44.62 -3.27 -70.98
N SER A 8 -45.67 -4.05 -70.79
CA SER A 8 -45.87 -5.23 -69.97
C SER A 8 -44.93 -6.41 -70.29
N TRP A 9 -44.68 -7.28 -69.31
CA TRP A 9 -45.09 -8.70 -69.36
C TRP A 9 -44.94 -9.40 -68.00
N PHE A 10 -45.98 -10.17 -67.64
CA PHE A 10 -46.06 -11.05 -66.49
C PHE A 10 -45.22 -12.31 -66.69
N SER A 11 -44.63 -12.89 -65.64
CA SER A 11 -45.10 -14.15 -65.03
C SER A 11 -44.04 -14.82 -64.13
N ARG A 12 -44.56 -15.44 -63.07
CA ARG A 12 -44.05 -16.56 -62.26
C ARG A 12 -43.41 -16.26 -60.91
N CYS A 13 -44.23 -16.59 -59.90
CA CYS A 13 -43.95 -16.81 -58.50
C CYS A 13 -42.62 -17.52 -58.20
N LEU A 14 -41.89 -16.97 -57.21
CA LEU A 14 -41.35 -17.77 -56.12
C LEU A 14 -41.34 -16.87 -54.87
N VAL A 15 -42.26 -17.17 -53.95
CA VAL A 15 -42.38 -16.50 -52.66
C VAL A 15 -41.27 -17.05 -51.76
N LEU A 16 -40.21 -16.26 -51.55
CA LEU A 16 -39.26 -16.44 -50.46
C LEU A 16 -39.61 -15.43 -49.37
N ILE A 17 -40.42 -15.87 -48.39
CA ILE A 17 -40.59 -15.12 -47.14
C ILE A 17 -39.28 -15.30 -46.36
N ILE A 18 -38.38 -14.34 -46.49
CA ILE A 18 -37.29 -14.16 -45.54
C ILE A 18 -37.95 -13.57 -44.29
N SER A 19 -38.32 -14.43 -43.35
CA SER A 19 -38.58 -13.99 -41.99
C SER A 19 -37.26 -13.48 -41.43
N ALA A 20 -37.04 -12.17 -41.52
CA ALA A 20 -36.09 -11.50 -40.68
C ALA A 20 -36.57 -11.70 -39.23
N HIS A 21 -36.06 -12.73 -38.57
CA HIS A 21 -35.97 -12.72 -37.12
C HIS A 21 -35.00 -11.61 -36.77
N THR A 22 -35.52 -10.39 -36.70
CA THR A 22 -35.00 -9.41 -35.75
C THR A 22 -35.23 -10.05 -34.39
N SER A 23 -34.19 -10.74 -33.90
CA SER A 23 -34.00 -10.94 -32.48
C SER A 23 -33.81 -9.56 -31.87
N ALA A 24 -34.90 -8.81 -31.73
CA ALA A 24 -35.00 -7.81 -30.70
C ALA A 24 -34.95 -8.59 -29.39
N VAL A 25 -33.73 -8.87 -28.92
CA VAL A 25 -33.50 -9.15 -27.51
C VAL A 25 -33.77 -7.82 -26.81
N SER A 26 -35.06 -7.54 -26.59
CA SER A 26 -35.49 -6.66 -25.53
C SER A 26 -35.23 -7.40 -24.23
N SER A 27 -34.04 -7.20 -23.68
CA SER A 27 -33.82 -7.37 -22.25
C SER A 27 -33.19 -6.09 -21.71
N GLU A 28 -33.90 -4.97 -21.83
CA GLU A 28 -34.02 -4.12 -20.64
C GLU A 28 -34.82 -4.94 -19.63
N GLY A 29 -34.13 -5.89 -18.97
CA GLY A 29 -34.62 -6.38 -17.70
C GLY A 29 -34.66 -5.15 -16.83
N ASP A 30 -35.86 -4.77 -16.38
CA ASP A 30 -36.11 -3.63 -15.52
C ASP A 30 -35.15 -3.73 -14.33
N LEU A 31 -34.04 -2.98 -14.41
CA LEU A 31 -32.97 -3.09 -13.44
C LEU A 31 -33.54 -2.61 -12.11
N ARG A 32 -33.29 -3.37 -11.04
CA ARG A 32 -33.72 -2.94 -9.71
C ARG A 32 -33.07 -1.59 -9.37
N PRO A 33 -33.75 -0.72 -8.61
CA PRO A 33 -33.14 0.46 -8.05
C PRO A 33 -31.89 0.11 -7.23
N CYS A 34 -30.85 0.94 -7.34
CA CYS A 34 -29.62 0.78 -6.60
C CYS A 34 -29.87 1.00 -5.10
N ASP A 35 -29.43 0.05 -4.28
CA ASP A 35 -29.34 0.23 -2.83
C ASP A 35 -27.97 0.82 -2.47
N LYS A 36 -27.81 1.27 -1.23
CA LYS A 36 -26.59 1.91 -0.71
C LYS A 36 -25.34 1.04 -0.82
N THR A 37 -25.48 -0.28 -0.98
CA THR A 37 -24.36 -1.22 -1.15
C THR A 37 -23.95 -1.40 -2.61
N ASP A 38 -24.72 -0.88 -3.57
CA ASP A 38 -24.47 -1.08 -5.00
C ASP A 38 -23.57 0.01 -5.60
N TYR A 39 -23.34 1.10 -4.87
CA TYR A 39 -22.59 2.25 -5.32
C TYR A 39 -21.77 2.86 -4.19
N TYR A 40 -20.74 3.62 -4.56
CA TYR A 40 -19.95 4.44 -3.66
C TYR A 40 -19.96 5.89 -4.15
N TYR A 41 -19.61 6.83 -3.26
CA TYR A 41 -19.51 8.24 -3.63
C TYR A 41 -18.07 8.62 -3.91
N GLN A 42 -17.86 9.43 -4.95
CA GLN A 42 -16.59 10.05 -5.27
C GLN A 42 -16.81 11.53 -5.58
N TYR A 43 -15.78 12.35 -5.36
CA TYR A 43 -15.80 13.73 -5.85
C TYR A 43 -15.25 13.80 -7.27
N THR A 44 -15.81 14.70 -8.07
CA THR A 44 -15.22 15.14 -9.32
C THR A 44 -13.98 15.98 -9.06
N GLU A 45 -13.21 16.21 -10.12
CA GLU A 45 -12.19 17.26 -10.13
C GLU A 45 -12.82 18.63 -9.83
N CYS A 46 -11.95 19.52 -9.34
CA CYS A 46 -12.27 20.89 -9.01
C CYS A 46 -12.41 21.73 -10.28
N ASP A 47 -13.47 22.52 -10.36
CA ASP A 47 -13.57 23.56 -11.37
C ASP A 47 -12.66 24.74 -11.03
N GLY A 48 -12.51 25.68 -11.98
CA GLY A 48 -11.69 26.88 -11.79
C GLY A 48 -12.18 27.82 -10.68
N THR A 49 -13.33 27.55 -10.07
CA THR A 49 -13.86 28.31 -8.91
C THR A 49 -13.60 27.62 -7.58
N GLY A 50 -12.98 26.44 -7.58
CA GLY A 50 -12.77 25.62 -6.37
C GLY A 50 -14.00 24.83 -5.94
N SER A 51 -15.03 24.73 -6.80
CA SER A 51 -16.21 23.90 -6.55
C SER A 51 -16.05 22.53 -7.20
N ARG A 52 -16.67 21.52 -6.61
CA ARG A 52 -16.71 20.14 -7.14
C ARG A 52 -18.05 19.49 -6.84
N TRP A 53 -18.31 18.36 -7.49
CA TRP A 53 -19.54 17.59 -7.33
C TRP A 53 -19.26 16.27 -6.63
N ARG A 54 -20.22 15.82 -5.83
CA ARG A 54 -20.28 14.45 -5.29
C ARG A 54 -21.18 13.61 -6.18
N VAL A 55 -20.63 12.56 -6.75
CA VAL A 55 -21.32 11.66 -7.67
C VAL A 55 -21.38 10.25 -7.08
N ALA A 56 -22.48 9.55 -7.30
CA ALA A 56 -22.61 8.13 -6.99
C ALA A 56 -22.11 7.30 -8.19
N ILE A 57 -21.18 6.39 -7.94
CA ILE A 57 -20.58 5.52 -8.94
C ILE A 57 -20.95 4.07 -8.59
N PRO A 58 -21.59 3.32 -9.50
CA PRO A 58 -21.96 1.93 -9.24
C PRO A 58 -20.71 1.05 -9.18
N HIS A 59 -20.66 0.11 -8.24
CA HIS A 59 -19.56 -0.86 -8.15
C HIS A 59 -19.48 -1.73 -9.41
N ASN A 60 -20.63 -2.08 -9.98
CA ASN A 60 -20.73 -2.85 -11.22
C ASN A 60 -21.60 -2.07 -12.22
N PRO A 61 -21.03 -1.53 -13.30
CA PRO A 61 -21.80 -0.81 -14.32
C PRO A 61 -22.94 -1.70 -14.87
N GLY A 62 -24.16 -1.17 -14.88
CA GLY A 62 -25.34 -1.87 -15.40
C GLY A 62 -25.97 -2.91 -14.46
N SER A 63 -25.57 -3.00 -13.19
CA SER A 63 -26.18 -3.91 -12.21
C SER A 63 -27.49 -3.40 -11.59
N CYS A 64 -27.71 -2.08 -11.59
CA CYS A 64 -28.87 -1.42 -10.99
C CYS A 64 -29.16 -0.08 -11.68
N SER A 65 -30.38 0.43 -11.49
CA SER A 65 -30.88 1.72 -12.00
C SER A 65 -31.07 2.74 -10.85
N ASP A 66 -31.43 3.99 -11.16
CA ASP A 66 -31.76 5.02 -10.15
C ASP A 66 -30.66 5.35 -9.13
N LEU A 67 -29.45 5.65 -9.62
CA LEU A 67 -28.40 6.18 -8.76
C LEU A 67 -28.78 7.55 -8.16
N PRO A 68 -28.36 7.83 -6.91
CA PRO A 68 -28.58 9.14 -6.31
C PRO A 68 -28.06 10.28 -7.19
N PRO A 69 -28.81 11.38 -7.33
CA PRO A 69 -28.39 12.51 -8.16
C PRO A 69 -27.12 13.16 -7.60
N PRO A 70 -26.26 13.73 -8.45
CA PRO A 70 -25.09 14.48 -8.02
C PRO A 70 -25.45 15.64 -7.09
N THR A 71 -24.72 15.78 -5.99
CA THR A 71 -24.90 16.88 -5.04
C THR A 71 -23.65 17.74 -5.01
N ARG A 72 -23.76 19.01 -4.61
CA ARG A 72 -22.58 19.87 -4.45
C ARG A 72 -21.63 19.28 -3.41
N GLY A 73 -20.36 19.20 -3.79
CA GLY A 73 -19.26 18.74 -2.97
C GLY A 73 -18.80 19.80 -1.96
N THR A 74 -17.99 19.40 -0.97
CA THR A 74 -17.17 20.36 -0.20
C THR A 74 -16.21 21.11 -1.12
N ASP A 75 -15.83 22.32 -0.72
CA ASP A 75 -14.81 23.13 -1.40
C ASP A 75 -13.49 22.36 -1.57
N CYS A 76 -12.70 22.67 -2.60
CA CYS A 76 -11.43 21.97 -2.86
C CYS A 76 -10.35 22.27 -1.81
N SER A 77 -10.41 23.42 -1.15
CA SER A 77 -9.56 23.74 0.00
C SER A 77 -9.96 22.99 1.28
N PHE A 78 -11.12 22.33 1.28
CA PHE A 78 -11.60 21.57 2.43
C PHE A 78 -10.68 20.37 2.72
N SER A 79 -10.26 20.26 3.97
CA SER A 79 -9.48 19.13 4.45
C SER A 79 -9.94 18.68 5.84
N CYS A 80 -9.85 17.38 6.09
CA CYS A 80 -10.06 16.84 7.42
C CYS A 80 -8.80 16.96 8.27
N LEU A 81 -8.99 17.21 9.56
CA LEU A 81 -7.91 17.16 10.55
C LEU A 81 -7.38 15.73 10.69
N ALA A 82 -6.12 15.61 11.12
CA ALA A 82 -5.54 14.32 11.45
C ALA A 82 -6.40 13.59 12.50
N GLY A 83 -6.50 12.27 12.35
CA GLY A 83 -7.41 11.42 13.12
C GLY A 83 -8.84 11.39 12.60
N LYS A 84 -9.17 12.11 11.53
CA LYS A 84 -10.48 12.07 10.89
C LYS A 84 -10.36 11.70 9.42
N PHE A 85 -11.42 11.13 8.87
CA PHE A 85 -11.58 10.86 7.44
C PHE A 85 -12.86 11.54 6.95
N LEU A 86 -12.95 11.79 5.64
CA LEU A 86 -14.14 12.34 5.04
C LEU A 86 -15.15 11.23 4.73
N GLU A 87 -16.23 11.21 5.49
CA GLU A 87 -17.38 10.35 5.24
C GLU A 87 -18.13 10.85 4.00
N MET A 88 -17.90 10.22 2.85
CA MET A 88 -18.45 10.69 1.57
C MET A 88 -19.99 10.69 1.53
N SER A 89 -20.64 9.82 2.31
CA SER A 89 -22.10 9.74 2.41
C SER A 89 -22.73 10.99 3.05
N THR A 90 -22.05 11.62 4.01
CA THR A 90 -22.53 12.81 4.75
C THR A 90 -21.74 14.08 4.42
N GLN A 91 -20.58 13.95 3.75
CA GLN A 91 -19.60 15.02 3.51
C GLN A 91 -19.07 15.66 4.81
N GLN A 92 -18.96 14.88 5.89
CA GLN A 92 -18.46 15.34 7.18
C GLN A 92 -17.18 14.59 7.58
N CYS A 93 -16.31 15.26 8.35
CA CYS A 93 -15.13 14.63 8.91
C CYS A 93 -15.48 13.78 10.15
N THR A 94 -15.41 12.47 10.00
CA THR A 94 -15.69 11.48 11.06
C THR A 94 -14.37 11.04 11.70
N PRO A 95 -14.30 10.91 13.04
CA PRO A 95 -13.10 10.38 13.70
C PRO A 95 -12.87 8.91 13.37
N CYS A 96 -11.60 8.53 13.26
CA CYS A 96 -11.21 7.13 13.14
C CYS A 96 -11.64 6.35 14.39
N VAL A 97 -12.00 5.09 14.20
CA VAL A 97 -12.26 4.18 15.33
C VAL A 97 -10.95 3.74 15.97
N ALA A 98 -11.00 3.28 17.22
CA ALA A 98 -9.82 2.71 17.87
C ALA A 98 -9.25 1.54 17.03
N GLY A 99 -7.94 1.45 16.96
CA GLY A 99 -7.21 0.53 16.09
C GLY A 99 -7.05 1.00 14.64
N SER A 100 -7.48 2.22 14.32
CA SER A 100 -7.26 2.85 13.02
C SER A 100 -6.77 4.28 13.17
N TYR A 101 -6.14 4.81 12.12
CA TYR A 101 -5.60 6.15 12.10
C TYR A 101 -5.80 6.85 10.76
N SER A 102 -5.64 8.16 10.75
CA SER A 102 -5.71 8.97 9.53
C SER A 102 -4.80 10.20 9.64
N LEU A 103 -4.11 10.54 8.55
CA LEU A 103 -3.37 11.81 8.46
C LEU A 103 -4.28 13.00 8.16
N GLY A 104 -5.57 12.77 7.87
CA GLY A 104 -6.56 13.78 7.51
C GLY A 104 -6.38 14.29 6.08
N SER A 105 -5.24 14.92 5.80
CA SER A 105 -4.82 15.45 4.49
C SER A 105 -3.52 14.78 3.97
N GLY A 106 -3.44 13.47 4.17
CA GLY A 106 -2.31 12.64 3.75
C GLY A 106 -2.73 11.17 3.56
N LEU A 107 -1.95 10.46 2.75
CA LEU A 107 -2.04 9.03 2.54
C LEU A 107 -0.83 8.35 3.17
N ARG A 108 -1.02 7.13 3.69
CA ARG A 108 0.09 6.33 4.23
C ARG A 108 -0.07 4.86 3.87
N PHE A 109 0.98 4.29 3.32
CA PHE A 109 1.11 2.90 2.91
C PHE A 109 2.26 2.25 3.70
N ASP A 110 1.92 1.61 4.81
CA ASP A 110 2.86 0.91 5.69
C ASP A 110 2.51 -0.57 5.91
N GLN A 111 1.63 -1.09 5.06
CA GLN A 111 1.26 -2.50 4.97
C GLN A 111 1.28 -2.95 3.52
N TRP A 112 1.86 -4.12 3.31
CA TRP A 112 2.16 -4.68 2.00
C TRP A 112 1.80 -6.17 1.98
N ASP A 113 0.60 -6.53 2.47
CA ASP A 113 0.03 -7.87 2.32
C ASP A 113 -0.27 -8.18 0.84
N ALA A 114 -0.68 -7.13 0.12
CA ALA A 114 -0.86 -7.06 -1.32
C ALA A 114 -0.43 -5.67 -1.80
N ILE A 115 -0.29 -5.49 -3.12
CA ILE A 115 -0.10 -4.16 -3.70
C ILE A 115 -1.40 -3.35 -3.46
N PRO A 116 -1.36 -2.21 -2.73
CA PRO A 116 -2.56 -1.42 -2.44
C PRO A 116 -3.22 -0.88 -3.72
N ALA A 117 -4.52 -0.64 -3.65
CA ALA A 117 -5.26 -0.04 -4.75
C ALA A 117 -4.63 1.30 -5.20
N GLY A 118 -4.55 1.50 -6.52
CA GLY A 118 -3.93 2.67 -7.13
C GLY A 118 -2.44 2.51 -7.46
N PHE A 119 -1.75 1.53 -6.87
CA PHE A 119 -0.40 1.17 -7.30
C PHE A 119 -0.42 0.26 -8.52
N THR A 120 0.53 0.48 -9.44
CA THR A 120 0.79 -0.40 -10.59
C THR A 120 2.26 -0.78 -10.61
N SER A 121 2.57 -2.07 -10.80
CA SER A 121 3.94 -2.53 -11.04
C SER A 121 4.10 -2.86 -12.51
N LEU A 122 5.04 -2.19 -13.19
CA LEU A 122 5.33 -2.37 -14.61
C LEU A 122 6.76 -2.88 -14.78
N ALA A 123 6.97 -3.85 -15.66
CA ALA A 123 8.28 -4.36 -16.01
C ALA A 123 8.60 -4.11 -17.48
N SER A 124 9.86 -3.79 -17.76
CA SER A 124 10.37 -3.55 -19.10
C SER A 124 11.82 -4.01 -19.20
N PHE A 125 12.26 -4.35 -20.40
CA PHE A 125 13.65 -4.66 -20.70
C PHE A 125 14.30 -3.46 -21.43
N LEU A 126 15.58 -3.18 -21.15
CA LEU A 126 16.28 -2.02 -21.72
C LEU A 126 16.81 -2.25 -23.15
N ASP A 127 16.93 -3.49 -23.61
CA ASP A 127 17.45 -3.83 -24.95
C ASP A 127 16.46 -4.66 -25.78
N ALA A 128 15.57 -3.99 -26.51
CA ALA A 128 14.93 -4.63 -27.66
C ALA A 128 15.97 -4.73 -28.79
N GLY A 129 16.69 -5.85 -28.86
CA GLY A 129 17.52 -6.16 -30.02
C GLY A 129 16.71 -6.10 -31.33
N PRO A 130 17.36 -5.94 -32.50
CA PRO A 130 16.67 -5.74 -33.79
C PRO A 130 15.74 -6.89 -34.20
N ASN A 131 15.83 -8.04 -33.53
CA ASN A 131 14.91 -9.16 -33.66
C ASN A 131 14.11 -9.26 -32.35
N GLY A 132 12.89 -8.75 -32.34
CA GLY A 132 12.01 -8.69 -31.17
C GLY A 132 11.52 -10.04 -30.63
N GLU A 133 12.42 -10.96 -30.30
CA GLU A 133 12.13 -12.25 -29.67
C GLU A 133 12.11 -12.20 -28.13
N ASP A 134 12.58 -11.12 -27.49
CA ASP A 134 12.73 -11.01 -26.02
C ASP A 134 11.67 -10.12 -25.31
N ILE A 135 10.52 -9.86 -25.93
CA ILE A 135 9.42 -9.12 -25.25
C ILE A 135 8.82 -9.93 -24.08
N GLN A 136 9.12 -11.23 -23.99
CA GLN A 136 8.53 -12.15 -23.00
C GLN A 136 9.40 -12.42 -21.76
N ALA A 137 10.62 -11.89 -21.66
CA ALA A 137 11.57 -12.25 -20.59
C ALA A 137 11.25 -11.65 -19.20
N CYS A 138 10.56 -10.50 -19.14
CA CYS A 138 10.31 -9.77 -17.89
C CYS A 138 8.89 -9.91 -17.32
N ASN A 139 8.07 -10.83 -17.83
CA ASN A 139 6.67 -10.93 -17.42
C ASN A 139 6.45 -11.35 -15.96
N SER A 140 7.46 -11.98 -15.34
CA SER A 140 7.42 -12.35 -13.91
C SER A 140 8.06 -11.30 -12.98
N SER A 141 8.77 -10.33 -13.54
CA SER A 141 9.50 -9.33 -12.77
C SER A 141 8.54 -8.25 -12.27
N SER A 142 8.52 -7.99 -10.97
CA SER A 142 7.63 -6.98 -10.38
C SER A 142 8.11 -6.58 -8.99
N TRP A 143 7.53 -5.51 -8.45
CA TRP A 143 7.57 -5.24 -7.01
C TRP A 143 6.63 -6.20 -6.30
N THR A 144 7.15 -6.97 -5.36
CA THR A 144 6.40 -8.03 -4.68
C THR A 144 6.13 -7.70 -3.21
N PRO A 145 4.89 -7.90 -2.72
CA PRO A 145 4.54 -7.72 -1.31
C PRO A 145 5.17 -8.79 -0.41
N GLN A 146 5.80 -8.36 0.69
CA GLN A 146 6.39 -9.20 1.74
C GLN A 146 5.75 -8.92 3.12
N GLY A 147 4.51 -8.45 3.14
CA GLY A 147 3.74 -8.11 4.35
C GLY A 147 4.08 -6.74 4.92
N VAL A 148 5.34 -6.50 5.28
CA VAL A 148 5.79 -5.24 5.94
C VAL A 148 6.65 -4.34 5.07
N TYR A 149 7.05 -4.82 3.89
CA TYR A 149 7.74 -4.05 2.85
C TYR A 149 7.41 -4.65 1.46
N LEU A 150 7.72 -3.89 0.41
CA LEU A 150 7.84 -4.38 -0.96
C LEU A 150 9.29 -4.74 -1.26
N GLU A 151 9.48 -5.76 -2.08
CA GLU A 151 10.78 -6.21 -2.58
C GLU A 151 10.81 -6.04 -4.11
N SER A 152 11.87 -5.44 -4.64
CA SER A 152 12.10 -5.34 -6.09
C SER A 152 12.45 -6.68 -6.72
N ASN A 153 12.45 -6.74 -8.04
CA ASN A 153 13.00 -7.88 -8.79
C ASN A 153 14.50 -8.09 -8.50
N ARG A 154 14.97 -9.30 -8.82
CA ARG A 154 16.37 -9.74 -8.65
C ARG A 154 17.06 -10.07 -9.98
N ASP A 155 16.35 -9.89 -11.08
CA ASP A 155 16.81 -10.11 -12.45
C ASP A 155 17.26 -8.77 -13.10
N GLU A 156 17.62 -8.81 -14.37
CA GLU A 156 18.10 -7.65 -15.14
C GLU A 156 16.97 -6.70 -15.58
N CYS A 157 15.71 -7.04 -15.32
CA CYS A 157 14.60 -6.24 -15.80
C CYS A 157 14.53 -4.90 -15.07
N THR A 158 14.04 -3.89 -15.77
CA THR A 158 13.64 -2.64 -15.14
C THR A 158 12.22 -2.79 -14.64
N VAL A 159 11.98 -2.59 -13.34
CA VAL A 159 10.63 -2.59 -12.77
C VAL A 159 10.34 -1.23 -12.14
N SER A 160 9.13 -0.73 -12.39
CA SER A 160 8.63 0.54 -11.87
C SER A 160 7.38 0.29 -11.05
N LEU A 161 7.40 0.71 -9.78
CA LEU A 161 6.20 0.89 -8.98
C LEU A 161 5.68 2.31 -9.23
N VAL A 162 4.42 2.42 -9.64
CA VAL A 162 3.79 3.68 -10.07
C VAL A 162 2.59 3.99 -9.19
N TYR A 163 2.48 5.24 -8.73
CA TYR A 163 1.31 5.72 -8.00
C TYR A 163 0.93 7.13 -8.47
N ALA A 164 -0.32 7.31 -8.91
CA ALA A 164 -0.84 8.62 -9.30
C ALA A 164 -1.61 9.24 -8.13
N VAL A 165 -1.29 10.49 -7.81
CA VAL A 165 -1.91 11.22 -6.70
C VAL A 165 -2.17 12.67 -7.08
N HIS A 166 -3.34 13.19 -6.70
CA HIS A 166 -3.70 14.59 -6.91
C HIS A 166 -3.58 15.37 -5.58
N LEU A 167 -2.79 16.44 -5.60
CA LEU A 167 -2.52 17.29 -4.44
C LEU A 167 -3.25 18.63 -4.59
N GLU A 168 -4.15 18.96 -3.66
CA GLU A 168 -4.82 20.27 -3.65
C GLU A 168 -3.86 21.40 -3.26
N LYS A 169 -2.87 21.07 -2.42
CA LYS A 169 -1.85 21.99 -1.93
C LYS A 169 -0.48 21.38 -2.14
N GLN A 170 0.54 22.24 -2.23
CA GLN A 170 1.93 21.78 -2.21
C GLN A 170 2.15 20.87 -0.99
N GLY A 171 2.81 19.74 -1.23
CA GLY A 171 3.00 18.70 -0.24
C GLY A 171 4.32 17.98 -0.43
N SER A 172 4.40 16.76 0.05
CA SER A 172 5.60 15.94 -0.07
C SER A 172 5.25 14.46 -0.15
N VAL A 173 6.15 13.68 -0.71
CA VAL A 173 6.19 12.23 -0.55
C VAL A 173 7.43 11.87 0.22
N SER A 174 7.28 11.00 1.22
CA SER A 174 8.38 10.37 1.93
C SER A 174 8.22 8.85 1.93
N PHE A 175 9.33 8.13 1.89
CA PHE A 175 9.33 6.67 1.95
C PHE A 175 10.60 6.15 2.59
N THR A 176 10.49 5.01 3.27
CA THR A 176 11.63 4.34 3.88
C THR A 176 12.12 3.21 2.97
N TYR A 177 13.43 3.08 2.79
CA TYR A 177 13.99 2.09 1.89
C TYR A 177 15.24 1.43 2.49
N GLN A 178 15.56 0.25 1.97
CA GLN A 178 16.84 -0.42 2.17
C GLN A 178 17.39 -0.78 0.79
N TYR A 179 18.57 -0.27 0.48
CA TYR A 179 19.21 -0.38 -0.83
C TYR A 179 20.67 -0.85 -0.61
N PRO A 180 20.91 -2.18 -0.61
CA PRO A 180 22.11 -2.78 -0.03
C PRO A 180 23.34 -2.89 -0.95
N ASP A 181 23.20 -2.71 -2.26
CA ASP A 181 24.33 -2.75 -3.20
C ASP A 181 24.12 -1.83 -4.41
N ASN A 182 25.17 -1.54 -5.18
CA ASN A 182 25.12 -0.66 -6.35
C ASN A 182 24.89 -1.42 -7.67
N ASN A 183 24.51 -2.71 -7.63
CA ASN A 183 24.29 -3.50 -8.84
C ASN A 183 22.85 -3.33 -9.37
N ILE A 184 21.98 -2.68 -8.61
CA ILE A 184 20.70 -2.13 -9.10
C ILE A 184 20.85 -0.62 -9.17
N PHE A 185 20.41 0.02 -10.24
CA PHE A 185 20.11 1.45 -10.19
C PHE A 185 18.74 1.66 -9.59
N PHE A 186 18.66 2.43 -8.50
CA PHE A 186 17.39 2.81 -7.88
C PHE A 186 17.18 4.32 -8.01
N GLU A 187 16.14 4.70 -8.76
CA GLU A 187 15.75 6.10 -8.93
C GLU A 187 14.29 6.33 -8.54
N PHE A 188 14.04 7.52 -8.05
CA PHE A 188 12.72 8.04 -7.75
C PHE A 188 12.47 9.32 -8.54
N TYR A 189 11.45 9.31 -9.40
CA TYR A 189 11.10 10.51 -10.16
C TYR A 189 9.61 10.76 -10.20
N VAL A 190 9.26 12.02 -10.41
CA VAL A 190 7.87 12.49 -10.45
C VAL A 190 7.55 13.02 -11.84
N GLN A 191 6.44 12.58 -12.41
CA GLN A 191 5.89 13.15 -13.64
C GLN A 191 4.61 13.94 -13.34
N ASN A 192 4.35 14.97 -14.15
CA ASN A 192 3.04 15.62 -14.17
C ASN A 192 2.07 14.91 -15.15
N GLU A 193 0.83 15.38 -15.21
CA GLU A 193 -0.20 14.92 -16.15
C GLU A 193 0.16 15.07 -17.64
N GLN A 194 1.17 15.88 -17.96
CA GLN A 194 1.70 16.05 -19.32
C GLN A 194 2.87 15.10 -19.61
N CYS A 195 3.10 14.08 -18.75
CA CYS A 195 4.20 13.13 -18.85
C CYS A 195 5.60 13.78 -18.81
N GLN A 196 5.70 14.99 -18.25
CA GLN A 196 6.96 15.69 -18.08
C GLN A 196 7.54 15.39 -16.70
N GLU A 197 8.79 14.92 -16.68
CA GLU A 197 9.54 14.75 -15.44
C GLU A 197 9.73 16.11 -14.75
N MET A 198 9.40 16.17 -13.47
CA MET A 198 9.59 17.36 -12.67
C MET A 198 11.07 17.56 -12.36
N ALA A 199 11.52 18.81 -12.39
CA ALA A 199 12.91 19.13 -12.03
C ALA A 199 13.21 18.68 -10.59
N GLN A 200 14.06 17.67 -10.46
CA GLN A 200 14.61 17.15 -9.22
C GLN A 200 16.12 17.31 -9.26
N THR A 201 16.75 17.53 -8.10
CA THR A 201 18.23 17.45 -8.01
C THR A 201 18.68 16.00 -8.20
N ASP A 202 19.94 15.78 -8.58
CA ASP A 202 20.48 14.43 -8.71
C ASP A 202 20.32 13.61 -7.41
N ASP A 203 20.52 14.24 -6.25
CA ASP A 203 20.32 13.61 -4.94
C ASP A 203 18.84 13.26 -4.65
N GLN A 204 17.88 13.95 -5.28
CA GLN A 204 16.45 13.66 -5.15
C GLN A 204 16.00 12.55 -6.10
N LYS A 205 16.65 12.44 -7.26
CA LYS A 205 16.34 11.43 -8.27
C LYS A 205 17.01 10.10 -7.96
N TRP A 206 18.30 10.12 -7.66
CA TRP A 206 19.10 8.92 -7.44
C TRP A 206 19.16 8.58 -5.96
N ILE A 207 18.63 7.42 -5.60
CA ILE A 207 18.55 7.00 -4.21
C ILE A 207 19.92 6.54 -3.72
N LYS A 208 20.28 6.94 -2.50
CA LYS A 208 21.59 6.65 -1.90
C LYS A 208 21.61 5.24 -1.35
N VAL A 209 22.75 4.57 -1.45
CA VAL A 209 22.92 3.20 -0.97
C VAL A 209 22.93 3.21 0.55
N THR A 210 22.23 2.26 1.17
CA THR A 210 22.16 2.09 2.63
C THR A 210 23.24 1.13 3.12
N ASN A 211 23.70 1.29 4.35
CA ASN A 211 24.55 0.29 4.99
C ASN A 211 23.78 -1.02 5.24
N ASN A 212 24.52 -2.12 5.45
CA ASN A 212 23.93 -3.45 5.64
C ASN A 212 22.88 -3.48 6.76
N GLY A 213 21.60 -3.63 6.38
CA GLY A 213 20.47 -3.78 7.30
C GLY A 213 19.89 -2.48 7.82
N GLU A 214 20.45 -1.33 7.45
CA GLU A 214 19.94 -0.02 7.85
C GLU A 214 18.83 0.44 6.91
N TRP A 215 17.81 1.08 7.48
CA TRP A 215 16.71 1.69 6.75
C TRP A 215 16.93 3.20 6.73
N ASP A 216 16.84 3.80 5.55
CA ASP A 216 16.93 5.25 5.37
C ASP A 216 15.60 5.82 4.84
N THR A 217 15.40 7.14 4.95
CA THR A 217 14.18 7.81 4.51
C THR A 217 14.48 8.86 3.44
N HIS A 218 13.81 8.74 2.30
CA HIS A 218 13.87 9.72 1.22
C HIS A 218 12.63 10.59 1.21
N THR A 219 12.78 11.89 0.96
CA THR A 219 11.66 12.85 0.92
C THR A 219 11.80 13.80 -0.26
N VAL A 220 10.72 13.97 -1.02
CA VAL A 220 10.65 14.87 -2.18
C VAL A 220 9.42 15.75 -2.08
N SER A 221 9.58 17.04 -2.32
CA SER A 221 8.47 18.00 -2.38
C SER A 221 7.67 17.82 -3.66
N LEU A 222 6.35 17.79 -3.54
CA LEU A 222 5.41 17.63 -4.66
C LEU A 222 4.67 18.94 -4.92
N LYS A 223 4.39 19.24 -6.19
CA LYS A 223 3.59 20.42 -6.56
C LYS A 223 2.10 20.12 -6.38
N SER A 224 1.28 21.16 -6.24
CA SER A 224 -0.16 21.00 -6.36
C SER A 224 -0.54 20.53 -7.77
N GLY A 225 -1.64 19.79 -7.88
CA GLY A 225 -2.09 19.11 -9.09
C GLY A 225 -1.72 17.63 -9.10
N THR A 226 -1.81 17.03 -10.28
CA THR A 226 -1.55 15.60 -10.48
C THR A 226 -0.05 15.31 -10.50
N ASN A 227 0.40 14.42 -9.61
CA ASN A 227 1.76 13.92 -9.52
C ASN A 227 1.73 12.40 -9.73
N ILE A 228 2.55 11.89 -10.65
CA ILE A 228 2.72 10.46 -10.90
C ILE A 228 4.10 10.09 -10.38
N LEU A 229 4.13 9.28 -9.33
CA LEU A 229 5.32 8.89 -8.58
C LEU A 229 5.86 7.57 -9.11
N TYR A 230 7.15 7.52 -9.41
CA TYR A 230 7.82 6.32 -9.91
C TYR A 230 8.96 5.91 -8.98
N TRP A 231 8.90 4.68 -8.46
CA TRP A 231 10.04 3.99 -7.85
C TRP A 231 10.55 2.97 -8.85
N ARG A 232 11.67 3.28 -9.51
CA ARG A 232 12.20 2.47 -10.62
C ARG A 232 13.53 1.83 -10.23
N THR A 233 13.60 0.50 -10.37
CA THR A 233 14.83 -0.27 -10.19
C THR A 233 15.23 -0.93 -11.50
N THR A 234 16.53 -0.88 -11.81
CA THR A 234 17.11 -1.52 -12.99
C THR A 234 18.31 -2.35 -12.55
N GLY A 235 18.24 -3.67 -12.71
CA GLY A 235 19.36 -4.57 -12.39
C GLY A 235 20.46 -4.54 -13.45
N ILE A 236 21.71 -4.65 -13.02
CA ILE A 236 22.87 -4.88 -13.90
C ILE A 236 23.58 -6.15 -13.44
N LEU A 237 23.51 -7.23 -14.22
CA LEU A 237 24.30 -8.43 -13.91
C LEU A 237 25.71 -8.30 -14.47
N VAL A 238 26.63 -7.78 -13.65
CA VAL A 238 28.07 -7.87 -13.94
C VAL A 238 28.63 -9.15 -13.31
N GLY A 239 28.81 -10.19 -14.12
CA GLY A 239 29.49 -11.42 -13.71
C GLY A 239 28.64 -12.46 -12.97
N GLY A 240 27.32 -12.50 -13.21
CA GLY A 240 26.45 -13.61 -12.80
C GLY A 240 26.16 -13.73 -11.30
N LYS A 241 26.41 -12.68 -10.50
CA LYS A 241 26.00 -12.63 -9.09
C LYS A 241 24.54 -12.21 -9.00
N MET A 242 23.74 -12.91 -8.19
CA MET A 242 22.37 -12.49 -7.88
C MET A 242 22.37 -11.10 -7.25
N VAL A 243 21.51 -10.22 -7.77
CA VAL A 243 21.41 -8.86 -7.22
C VAL A 243 20.59 -8.88 -5.94
N LYS A 244 21.01 -8.08 -4.95
CA LYS A 244 20.21 -7.90 -3.74
C LYS A 244 19.10 -6.88 -4.04
N PRO A 245 17.83 -7.22 -3.82
CA PRO A 245 16.72 -6.35 -4.16
C PRO A 245 16.69 -5.11 -3.26
N VAL A 246 16.05 -4.06 -3.78
CA VAL A 246 15.66 -2.89 -3.00
C VAL A 246 14.41 -3.23 -2.21
N LEU A 247 14.39 -2.85 -0.94
CA LEU A 247 13.21 -2.95 -0.08
C LEU A 247 12.59 -1.57 0.11
N LEU A 248 11.27 -1.48 0.03
CA LEU A 248 10.51 -0.22 0.15
C LEU A 248 9.38 -0.37 1.16
N ARG A 249 9.20 0.60 2.07
CA ARG A 249 8.09 0.62 3.03
C ARG A 249 7.73 2.04 3.47
N ASN A 250 6.64 2.16 4.24
CA ASN A 250 6.19 3.41 4.86
C ASN A 250 6.11 4.58 3.85
N ILE A 251 5.41 4.41 2.74
CA ILE A 251 5.19 5.52 1.79
C ILE A 251 4.14 6.46 2.38
N GLN A 252 4.49 7.71 2.62
CA GLN A 252 3.60 8.75 3.11
C GLN A 252 3.53 9.89 2.08
N ILE A 253 2.32 10.31 1.75
CA ILE A 253 2.06 11.41 0.81
C ILE A 253 1.22 12.45 1.52
N GLU A 254 1.66 13.71 1.48
CA GLU A 254 0.97 14.85 2.08
C GLU A 254 0.49 15.80 1.00
N GLY A 255 -0.57 16.56 1.30
CA GLY A 255 -1.12 17.57 0.38
C GLY A 255 -2.36 17.14 -0.38
N VAL A 256 -2.85 15.91 -0.14
CA VAL A 256 -4.17 15.48 -0.63
C VAL A 256 -5.29 16.22 0.11
N ALA A 257 -6.43 16.39 -0.54
CA ALA A 257 -7.60 17.08 0.04
C ALA A 257 -8.06 16.42 1.34
N TYR A 258 -8.28 15.11 1.28
CA TYR A 258 -8.81 14.30 2.35
C TYR A 258 -8.44 12.82 2.13
N THR A 259 -8.55 12.02 3.18
CA THR A 259 -8.68 10.57 3.04
C THR A 259 -10.15 10.16 3.18
N SER A 260 -10.62 9.23 2.34
CA SER A 260 -11.99 8.72 2.36
C SER A 260 -12.22 7.64 3.42
N GLU A 261 -11.16 7.14 4.04
CA GLU A 261 -11.21 6.09 5.06
C GLU A 261 -10.02 6.21 6.03
N CYS A 262 -10.15 5.55 7.18
CA CYS A 262 -9.04 5.37 8.12
C CYS A 262 -8.26 4.11 7.79
N PHE A 263 -6.95 4.18 8.01
CA PHE A 263 -6.05 3.06 7.80
C PHE A 263 -5.97 2.23 9.09
N PRO A 264 -6.14 0.90 9.03
CA PRO A 264 -5.98 0.06 10.21
C PRO A 264 -4.51 0.09 10.69
N CYS A 265 -4.29 0.05 12.00
CA CYS A 265 -2.95 -0.10 12.55
C CYS A 265 -2.31 -1.40 12.03
N ARG A 266 -1.03 -1.32 11.66
CA ARG A 266 -0.28 -2.52 11.24
C ARG A 266 -0.08 -3.49 12.41
N PRO A 267 0.12 -4.79 12.13
CA PRO A 267 0.45 -5.76 13.18
C PRO A 267 1.64 -5.30 14.02
N GLY A 268 1.56 -5.53 15.33
CA GLY A 268 2.51 -5.03 16.32
C GLY A 268 2.34 -3.55 16.67
N TRP A 269 1.35 -2.86 16.09
CA TRP A 269 0.98 -1.49 16.40
C TRP A 269 -0.49 -1.43 16.81
N PHE A 270 -0.87 -0.43 17.60
CA PHE A 270 -2.23 -0.26 18.10
C PHE A 270 -2.61 1.22 18.22
N SER A 271 -3.90 1.50 18.32
CA SER A 271 -4.44 2.82 18.62
C SER A 271 -5.56 2.66 19.65
N PRO A 272 -5.37 3.10 20.91
CA PRO A 272 -6.36 2.86 21.95
C PRO A 272 -7.59 3.75 21.84
N ASN A 273 -7.41 4.96 21.30
CA ASN A 273 -8.44 5.99 21.30
C ASN A 273 -8.97 6.23 19.88
N PRO A 274 -10.28 6.48 19.71
CA PRO A 274 -10.81 7.03 18.48
C PRO A 274 -10.14 8.37 18.14
N GLY A 275 -10.03 8.69 16.85
CA GLY A 275 -9.44 9.93 16.40
C GLY A 275 -7.91 9.95 16.39
N SER A 276 -7.25 8.79 16.39
CA SER A 276 -5.79 8.71 16.31
C SER A 276 -5.26 9.19 14.95
N SER A 277 -4.28 10.09 14.97
CA SER A 277 -3.54 10.50 13.77
C SER A 277 -2.44 9.52 13.36
N SER A 278 -2.02 8.66 14.30
CA SER A 278 -1.02 7.62 14.12
C SER A 278 -1.25 6.46 15.09
N CYS A 279 -0.71 5.29 14.76
CA CYS A 279 -0.63 4.17 15.69
C CYS A 279 0.65 4.23 16.51
N GLU A 280 0.66 3.53 17.64
CA GLU A 280 1.80 3.35 18.55
C GLU A 280 2.29 1.90 18.47
N PRO A 281 3.61 1.66 18.61
CA PRO A 281 4.13 0.29 18.65
C PRO A 281 3.71 -0.40 19.95
N CYS A 282 3.44 -1.70 19.88
CA CYS A 282 3.22 -2.51 21.06
C CYS A 282 4.49 -2.62 21.89
N PRO A 283 4.43 -2.42 23.22
CA PRO A 283 5.60 -2.54 24.08
C PRO A 283 6.16 -3.96 24.11
N SER A 284 7.40 -4.11 24.56
CA SER A 284 8.05 -5.43 24.68
C SER A 284 7.23 -6.41 25.52
N ASN A 285 7.28 -7.71 25.16
CA ASN A 285 6.43 -8.79 25.68
C ASN A 285 4.93 -8.65 25.38
N THR A 286 4.55 -7.82 24.42
CA THR A 286 3.19 -7.76 23.87
C THR A 286 3.20 -7.80 22.35
N TYR A 287 2.07 -8.14 21.75
CA TYR A 287 1.87 -8.20 20.31
C TYR A 287 0.47 -7.72 19.94
N SER A 288 0.24 -7.39 18.68
CA SER A 288 -1.11 -7.05 18.19
C SER A 288 -1.32 -7.50 16.76
N VAL A 289 -2.57 -7.80 16.44
CA VAL A 289 -3.02 -8.04 15.08
C VAL A 289 -3.33 -6.72 14.36
N LYS A 290 -3.55 -6.80 13.05
CA LYS A 290 -3.98 -5.66 12.23
C LYS A 290 -5.27 -5.05 12.78
N GLY A 291 -5.30 -3.72 12.88
CA GLY A 291 -6.47 -2.98 13.36
C GLY A 291 -6.71 -3.07 14.87
N ALA A 292 -5.72 -3.49 15.66
CA ALA A 292 -5.90 -3.66 17.10
C ALA A 292 -6.00 -2.32 17.84
N SER A 293 -6.94 -2.24 18.77
CA SER A 293 -7.06 -1.12 19.71
C SER A 293 -6.23 -1.29 20.99
N SER A 294 -5.62 -2.46 21.21
CA SER A 294 -4.77 -2.74 22.37
C SER A 294 -3.79 -3.86 22.06
N CYS A 295 -2.72 -3.95 22.83
CA CYS A 295 -1.73 -5.02 22.73
C CYS A 295 -2.09 -6.19 23.65
N THR A 296 -1.86 -7.40 23.17
CA THR A 296 -2.04 -8.66 23.91
C THR A 296 -0.70 -9.11 24.48
N SER A 297 -0.66 -9.52 25.75
CA SER A 297 0.57 -10.04 26.36
C SER A 297 0.99 -11.37 25.74
N CYS A 298 2.30 -11.59 25.62
CA CYS A 298 2.83 -12.85 25.16
C CYS A 298 2.46 -14.00 26.13
N PRO A 299 2.13 -15.20 25.60
CA PRO A 299 1.93 -16.38 26.43
C PRO A 299 3.22 -16.80 27.13
N GLU A 300 3.09 -17.70 28.11
CA GLU A 300 4.23 -18.22 28.85
C GLU A 300 5.27 -18.85 27.90
N HIS A 301 6.54 -18.75 28.26
CA HIS A 301 7.69 -19.15 27.43
C HIS A 301 7.83 -18.45 26.08
N HIS A 302 7.07 -17.38 25.80
CA HIS A 302 7.26 -16.55 24.61
C HIS A 302 7.76 -15.15 24.98
N TYR A 303 8.25 -14.42 23.98
CA TYR A 303 8.67 -13.03 24.11
C TYR A 303 8.46 -12.28 22.79
N SER A 304 8.41 -10.96 22.89
CA SER A 304 8.38 -10.09 21.74
C SER A 304 9.17 -8.82 22.04
N HIS A 305 9.77 -8.22 21.01
CA HIS A 305 10.31 -6.88 21.10
C HIS A 305 9.23 -5.85 20.74
N GLU A 306 9.54 -4.58 20.96
CA GLU A 306 8.67 -3.48 20.58
C GLU A 306 8.29 -3.54 19.09
N GLY A 307 7.00 -3.36 18.80
CA GLY A 307 6.49 -3.34 17.42
C GLY A 307 6.38 -4.71 16.75
N TRP A 308 6.50 -5.82 17.48
CA TRP A 308 6.35 -7.16 16.93
C TRP A 308 4.89 -7.57 16.73
N ALA A 309 4.61 -8.15 15.56
CA ALA A 309 3.29 -8.66 15.19
C ALA A 309 2.87 -9.93 15.96
N GLU A 310 3.85 -10.69 16.44
CA GLU A 310 3.65 -11.98 17.10
C GLU A 310 4.74 -12.22 18.14
N CYS A 311 4.46 -13.10 19.09
CA CYS A 311 5.43 -13.53 20.07
C CYS A 311 6.21 -14.74 19.56
N LYS A 312 7.53 -14.75 19.77
CA LYS A 312 8.38 -15.89 19.46
C LYS A 312 8.67 -16.71 20.71
N VAL A 313 8.90 -18.00 20.53
CA VAL A 313 9.32 -18.89 21.61
C VAL A 313 10.65 -18.41 22.18
N ARG A 314 10.77 -18.33 23.50
CA ARG A 314 12.04 -18.06 24.17
C ARG A 314 12.98 -19.23 23.92
N PRO A 315 14.15 -19.01 23.29
CA PRO A 315 15.13 -20.07 23.16
C PRO A 315 15.61 -20.54 24.54
N PRO A 316 15.96 -21.83 24.69
CA PRO A 316 16.51 -22.33 25.94
C PRO A 316 17.82 -21.62 26.27
N CYS A 317 18.05 -21.34 27.55
CA CYS A 317 19.31 -20.77 28.01
C CYS A 317 20.48 -21.70 27.65
N SER A 318 21.54 -21.11 27.11
CA SER A 318 22.82 -21.77 26.84
C SER A 318 23.77 -21.58 28.01
N GLU A 319 24.87 -22.35 28.07
CA GLU A 319 25.89 -22.17 29.13
C GLU A 319 26.48 -20.76 29.19
N LYS A 320 26.43 -20.00 28.08
CA LYS A 320 26.92 -18.62 27.98
C LYS A 320 26.00 -17.61 28.67
N ASP A 321 24.75 -17.98 28.92
CA ASP A 321 23.75 -17.13 29.57
C ASP A 321 23.81 -17.22 31.10
N TYR A 322 24.58 -18.16 31.64
CA TYR A 322 24.83 -18.31 33.06
C TYR A 322 26.13 -17.61 33.45
N PHE A 323 26.05 -16.69 34.41
CA PHE A 323 27.24 -16.20 35.09
C PHE A 323 27.42 -16.93 36.41
N GLN A 324 28.68 -17.13 36.77
CA GLN A 324 29.05 -17.84 37.97
C GLN A 324 29.40 -16.84 39.05
N ILE A 325 28.75 -16.99 40.19
CA ILE A 325 29.04 -16.22 41.39
C ILE A 325 29.70 -17.17 42.39
N HIS A 326 30.81 -16.73 42.97
CA HIS A 326 31.47 -17.44 44.07
C HIS A 326 31.09 -16.78 45.39
N THR A 327 30.72 -17.59 46.39
CA THR A 327 30.52 -17.08 47.76
C THR A 327 31.87 -16.78 48.42
N ALA A 328 31.84 -15.97 49.49
CA ALA A 328 32.98 -15.82 50.38
C ALA A 328 33.42 -17.17 50.95
N CYS A 329 34.70 -17.29 51.30
CA CYS A 329 35.25 -18.51 51.89
C CYS A 329 34.60 -18.78 53.26
N ASP A 330 34.20 -20.02 53.49
CA ASP A 330 33.81 -20.48 54.82
C ASP A 330 35.03 -20.65 55.75
N SER A 331 34.78 -21.00 57.01
CA SER A 331 35.83 -21.21 58.03
C SER A 331 36.80 -22.36 57.72
N GLU A 332 36.52 -23.18 56.70
CA GLU A 332 37.39 -24.24 56.21
C GLU A 332 38.12 -23.86 54.90
N GLY A 333 37.94 -22.63 54.41
CA GLY A 333 38.57 -22.13 53.19
C GLY A 333 37.92 -22.62 51.89
N LYS A 334 36.69 -23.14 51.94
CA LYS A 334 35.94 -23.59 50.75
C LYS A 334 35.04 -22.49 50.22
N VAL A 335 34.84 -22.50 48.90
CA VAL A 335 33.91 -21.60 48.18
C VAL A 335 32.80 -22.42 47.53
N SER A 336 31.58 -21.90 47.54
CA SER A 336 30.45 -22.48 46.79
C SER A 336 30.30 -21.77 45.45
N ARG A 337 30.00 -22.53 44.39
CA ARG A 337 29.82 -22.03 43.02
C ARG A 337 28.35 -22.08 42.64
N THR A 338 27.72 -20.92 42.50
CA THR A 338 26.32 -20.81 42.10
C THR A 338 26.23 -20.27 40.67
N ARG A 339 25.56 -21.02 39.78
CA ARG A 339 25.22 -20.54 38.43
C ARG A 339 23.92 -19.75 38.52
N THR A 340 23.96 -18.46 38.16
CA THR A 340 22.79 -17.58 38.17
C THR A 340 22.57 -17.00 36.77
N PHE A 341 21.32 -16.75 36.41
CA PHE A 341 20.95 -16.06 35.17
C PHE A 341 20.24 -14.76 35.52
N HIS A 342 20.44 -13.72 34.72
CA HIS A 342 19.77 -12.44 34.93
C HIS A 342 18.43 -12.46 34.19
N VAL A 343 17.32 -12.64 34.90
CA VAL A 343 16.00 -12.35 34.34
C VAL A 343 15.71 -10.89 34.63
N SER A 344 15.49 -10.09 33.59
CA SER A 344 14.94 -8.74 33.78
C SER A 344 13.63 -8.85 34.57
N SER A 345 13.68 -8.37 35.81
CA SER A 345 12.61 -8.15 36.80
C SER A 345 11.66 -9.32 37.10
N THR A 346 11.73 -9.82 38.35
CA THR A 346 10.67 -10.51 39.13
C THR A 346 10.67 -12.04 39.33
N LEU A 347 11.79 -12.76 39.20
CA LEU A 347 11.86 -14.12 39.74
C LEU A 347 13.13 -14.38 40.57
N THR A 348 12.91 -14.98 41.73
CA THR A 348 13.90 -15.34 42.76
C THR A 348 14.97 -16.30 42.23
N PRO A 349 16.24 -16.15 42.65
CA PRO A 349 17.32 -17.04 42.21
C PRO A 349 17.08 -18.47 42.71
N PHE A 350 17.07 -19.44 41.79
CA PHE A 350 17.09 -20.86 42.13
C PHE A 350 18.55 -21.35 42.22
N THR A 351 18.90 -21.96 43.35
CA THR A 351 20.22 -22.53 43.61
C THR A 351 20.24 -24.01 43.22
N LEU A 352 21.02 -24.36 42.19
CA LEU A 352 21.34 -25.76 41.87
C LEU A 352 22.66 -26.12 42.56
N THR A 353 22.58 -26.67 43.76
CA THR A 353 23.73 -27.23 44.48
C THR A 353 24.02 -28.61 43.91
N ARG A 354 25.17 -28.75 43.23
CA ARG A 354 25.71 -30.07 42.88
C ARG A 354 26.67 -30.48 43.99
N THR A 355 26.26 -31.44 44.82
CA THR A 355 27.10 -32.11 45.82
C THR A 355 28.15 -32.98 45.18
#